data_AF-A0A482WBZ9-F1
#
_entry.id   AF-A0A482WBZ9-F1
#
_cell.length_a   1.000
_cell.length_b   1.000
_cell.length_c   1.000
_cell.angle_alpha   90.00
_cell.angle_beta   90.00
_cell.angle_gamma   90.00
#
_symmetry.space_group_name_H-M   'P 1'
#
loop_
_entity.id
_entity.type
_entity.pdbx_description
1 polymer ?
#
loop_
_entity_poly.entity_id
_entity_poly.type
_entity_poly.pdbx_seq_one_letter_code
_entity_poly.pdbx_strand_id
1 'polypeptide(L)'
;MKILKQLMATVNSDLFQPKSDEQKNLIQPTIATWKMTVRTLGFLALACLFLWSFFPILDKTYKVYRLPFLAWYPYSFKTSPQYEFTYLYQVLAIHFIAVVNLNIDSLIAALNMFVAAQFQILCDDLRNLHQADVSSIDVKKKLKSCINHHREILKFADHANEFYNWLLLVQFFVGGFSIGLAMFQLTVVSLAVHFAVILPLNCPFMKVVPLSSEFYSHVSYANAILVEVFMYCWFGHDIELKVNISIFE
;
A
#
# COMPACT_ATOMS: atom_id res chain seq x y z
N MET A 1 3.30 18.70 5.15
CA MET A 1 2.36 19.35 4.19
C MET A 1 3.03 20.25 3.14
N LYS A 2 4.05 21.07 3.47
CA LYS A 2 4.72 21.93 2.48
C LYS A 2 5.34 21.13 1.32
N ILE A 3 6.08 20.06 1.64
CA ILE A 3 6.71 19.16 0.66
C ILE A 3 5.67 18.56 -0.29
N LEU A 4 4.58 18.00 0.24
CA LEU A 4 3.51 17.43 -0.59
C LEU A 4 2.89 18.46 -1.55
N LYS A 5 2.62 19.69 -1.09
CA LYS A 5 2.12 20.75 -1.97
C LYS A 5 3.11 21.09 -3.09
N GLN A 6 4.40 21.11 -2.77
CA GLN A 6 5.46 21.34 -3.75
C GLN A 6 5.54 20.21 -4.77
N LEU A 7 5.48 18.94 -4.32
CA LEU A 7 5.44 17.78 -5.22
C LEU A 7 4.26 17.87 -6.20
N MET A 8 3.05 18.17 -5.69
CA MET A 8 1.87 18.32 -6.55
C MET A 8 1.99 19.50 -7.53
N ALA A 9 2.62 20.60 -7.12
CA ALA A 9 2.88 21.72 -8.01
C ALA A 9 3.89 21.35 -9.11
N THR A 10 4.95 20.61 -8.79
CA THR A 10 5.94 20.14 -9.77
C THR A 10 5.33 19.18 -10.77
N VAL A 11 4.47 18.25 -10.33
CA VAL A 11 3.75 17.32 -11.22
C VAL A 11 2.92 18.08 -12.27
N ASN A 12 2.30 19.19 -11.86
CA ASN A 12 1.48 20.02 -12.74
C ASN A 12 2.29 21.03 -13.58
N SER A 13 3.61 21.07 -13.46
CA SER A 13 4.44 21.99 -14.23
C SER A 13 4.59 21.53 -15.68
N ASP A 14 4.69 22.49 -16.61
CA ASP A 14 4.83 22.21 -18.05
C ASP A 14 6.04 21.32 -18.39
N LEU A 15 7.09 21.38 -17.57
CA LEU A 15 8.30 20.57 -17.74
C LEU A 15 8.02 19.07 -17.55
N PHE A 16 7.02 18.72 -16.74
CA PHE A 16 6.68 17.34 -16.37
C PHE A 16 5.49 16.78 -17.17
N GLN A 17 4.91 17.57 -18.08
CA GLN A 17 3.83 17.11 -18.94
C GLN A 17 4.37 16.40 -20.19
N PRO A 18 3.78 15.26 -20.61
CA PRO A 18 4.16 14.61 -21.87
C PRO A 18 3.83 15.51 -23.06
N LYS A 19 4.79 15.68 -23.98
CA LYS A 19 4.69 16.62 -25.10
C LYS A 19 4.21 15.96 -26.39
N SER A 20 4.49 14.66 -26.56
CA SER A 20 4.12 13.88 -27.74
C SER A 20 3.09 12.80 -27.40
N ASP A 21 2.34 12.33 -28.39
CA ASP A 21 1.43 11.20 -28.21
C ASP A 21 2.19 9.87 -27.99
N GLU A 22 3.43 9.78 -28.49
CA GLU A 22 4.35 8.68 -28.18
C GLU A 22 4.69 8.62 -26.68
N GLN A 23 5.02 9.75 -26.08
CA GLN A 23 5.26 9.86 -24.63
C GLN A 23 4.02 9.51 -23.81
N LYS A 24 2.83 9.92 -24.26
CA LYS A 24 1.58 9.51 -23.60
C LYS A 24 1.39 8.00 -23.67
N ASN A 25 1.58 7.39 -24.85
CA ASN A 25 1.45 5.95 -25.04
C ASN A 25 2.49 5.15 -24.24
N LEU A 26 3.69 5.71 -24.03
CA LEU A 26 4.74 5.11 -23.21
C LEU A 26 4.36 5.02 -21.72
N ILE A 27 3.72 6.06 -21.19
CA ILE A 27 3.40 6.17 -19.75
C ILE A 27 2.04 5.55 -19.40
N GLN A 28 1.10 5.54 -20.35
CA GLN A 28 -0.25 4.99 -20.18
C GLN A 28 -0.29 3.58 -19.56
N PRO A 29 0.51 2.58 -20.00
CA PRO A 29 0.51 1.26 -19.38
C PRO A 29 0.97 1.30 -17.92
N THR A 30 1.96 2.13 -17.60
CA THR A 30 2.45 2.31 -16.23
C THR A 30 1.35 2.87 -15.32
N ILE A 31 0.61 3.88 -15.78
CA ILE A 31 -0.55 4.45 -15.05
C ILE A 31 -1.67 3.42 -14.89
N ALA A 32 -1.95 2.64 -15.95
CA ALA A 32 -2.99 1.62 -15.93
C ALA A 32 -2.67 0.51 -14.91
N THR A 33 -1.42 0.02 -14.89
CA THR A 33 -0.94 -0.96 -13.92
C THR A 33 -1.04 -0.43 -12.50
N TRP A 34 -0.59 0.79 -12.22
CA TRP A 34 -0.74 1.40 -10.90
C TRP A 34 -2.22 1.49 -10.46
N LYS A 35 -3.11 2.00 -11.34
CA LYS A 35 -4.55 2.07 -11.05
C LYS A 35 -5.16 0.69 -10.80
N MET A 36 -4.75 -0.32 -11.56
CA MET A 36 -5.22 -1.69 -11.41
C MET A 36 -4.77 -2.27 -10.07
N THR A 37 -3.49 -2.11 -9.72
CA THR A 37 -2.94 -2.57 -8.43
C THR A 37 -3.67 -1.92 -7.26
N VAL A 38 -3.81 -0.60 -7.25
CA VAL A 38 -4.49 0.13 -6.16
C VAL A 38 -5.96 -0.30 -6.03
N ARG A 39 -6.67 -0.44 -7.15
CA ARG A 39 -8.08 -0.90 -7.15
C ARG A 39 -8.21 -2.32 -6.62
N THR A 40 -7.33 -3.22 -7.04
CA THR A 40 -7.37 -4.62 -6.64
C THR A 40 -7.05 -4.77 -5.15
N LEU A 41 -5.99 -4.10 -4.67
CA LEU A 41 -5.62 -4.10 -3.26
C LEU A 41 -6.71 -3.46 -2.38
N GLY A 42 -7.25 -2.32 -2.81
CA GLY A 42 -8.34 -1.65 -2.08
C GLY A 42 -9.60 -2.51 -1.99
N PHE A 43 -9.99 -3.18 -3.09
CA PHE A 43 -11.11 -4.11 -3.07
C PHE A 43 -10.87 -5.29 -2.12
N LEU A 44 -9.69 -5.92 -2.18
CA LEU A 44 -9.34 -7.05 -1.32
C LEU A 44 -9.30 -6.65 0.16
N ALA A 45 -8.70 -5.52 0.50
CA ALA A 45 -8.65 -5.00 1.87
C ALA A 45 -10.05 -4.71 2.43
N LEU A 46 -10.90 -4.01 1.66
CA LEU A 46 -12.27 -3.70 2.08
C LEU A 46 -13.13 -4.97 2.20
N ALA A 47 -12.99 -5.92 1.28
CA ALA A 47 -13.67 -7.21 1.37
C ALA A 47 -13.25 -8.01 2.61
N CYS A 48 -11.96 -8.01 2.95
CA CYS A 48 -11.44 -8.66 4.15
C CYS A 48 -12.01 -8.03 5.43
N LEU A 49 -11.99 -6.70 5.54
CA LEU A 49 -12.55 -5.98 6.68
C LEU A 49 -14.06 -6.16 6.83
N PHE A 50 -14.77 -6.23 5.70
CA PHE A 50 -16.18 -6.56 5.68
C PHE A 50 -16.40 -7.95 6.27
N LEU A 51 -15.65 -8.97 5.81
CA LEU A 51 -15.76 -10.34 6.36
C LEU A 51 -15.47 -10.38 7.87
N TRP A 52 -14.42 -9.71 8.34
CA TRP A 52 -14.07 -9.64 9.77
C TRP A 52 -15.17 -8.96 10.60
N SER A 53 -15.77 -7.91 10.04
CA SER A 53 -16.88 -7.20 10.68
C SER A 53 -18.12 -8.06 10.82
N PHE A 54 -18.24 -9.16 10.07
CA PHE A 54 -19.38 -10.09 10.16
C PHE A 54 -19.10 -11.34 10.99
N PHE A 55 -17.83 -11.63 11.36
CA PHE A 55 -17.49 -12.82 12.16
C PHE A 55 -18.30 -12.96 13.47
N PRO A 56 -18.50 -11.92 14.30
CA PRO A 56 -19.31 -12.05 15.51
C PRO A 56 -20.77 -12.43 15.24
N ILE A 57 -21.29 -12.07 14.06
CA ILE A 57 -22.67 -12.38 13.62
C ILE A 57 -22.74 -13.82 13.14
N LEU A 58 -21.80 -14.24 12.27
CA LEU A 58 -21.74 -15.59 11.70
C LEU A 58 -21.54 -16.66 12.78
N ASP A 59 -20.61 -16.43 13.71
CA ASP A 59 -20.31 -17.36 14.81
C ASP A 59 -21.29 -17.21 15.99
N LYS A 60 -22.33 -16.38 15.84
CA LYS A 60 -23.36 -16.07 16.86
C LYS A 60 -22.81 -15.53 18.18
N THR A 61 -21.56 -15.08 18.20
CA THR A 61 -20.87 -14.56 19.38
C THR A 61 -21.39 -13.18 19.81
N TYR A 62 -22.18 -12.50 18.96
CA TYR A 62 -22.94 -11.32 19.37
C TYR A 62 -23.88 -11.58 20.57
N LYS A 63 -24.33 -12.84 20.77
CA LYS A 63 -25.17 -13.23 21.92
C LYS A 63 -24.48 -13.05 23.27
N VAL A 64 -23.14 -13.07 23.29
CA VAL A 64 -22.32 -12.79 24.47
C VAL A 64 -21.71 -11.39 24.43
N TYR A 65 -22.27 -10.50 23.60
CA TYR A 65 -21.81 -9.12 23.39
C TYR A 65 -20.36 -9.03 22.90
N ARG A 66 -19.88 -9.99 22.10
CA ARG A 66 -18.56 -9.89 21.47
C ARG A 66 -18.58 -8.82 20.37
N LEU A 67 -17.70 -7.83 20.48
CA LEU A 67 -17.49 -6.80 19.47
C LEU A 67 -16.57 -7.32 18.34
N PRO A 68 -16.62 -6.74 17.13
CA PRO A 68 -15.72 -7.10 16.03
C PRO A 68 -14.24 -6.97 16.38
N PHE A 69 -13.89 -5.90 17.11
CA PHE A 69 -12.54 -5.66 17.58
C PHE A 69 -12.53 -5.56 19.10
N LEU A 70 -11.58 -6.23 19.74
CA LEU A 70 -11.43 -6.20 21.18
C LEU A 70 -10.93 -4.80 21.60
N ALA A 71 -11.76 -4.08 22.35
CA ALA A 71 -11.42 -2.76 22.88
C ALA A 71 -12.05 -2.58 24.27
N TRP A 72 -11.36 -1.84 25.14
CA TRP A 72 -11.91 -1.42 26.42
C TRP A 72 -12.62 -0.08 26.26
N TYR A 73 -13.84 0.01 26.79
CA TYR A 73 -14.63 1.23 26.82
C TYR A 73 -14.89 1.66 28.26
N PRO A 74 -14.89 2.97 28.56
CA PRO A 74 -15.19 3.50 29.90
C PRO A 74 -16.68 3.40 30.27
N TYR A 75 -17.49 2.66 29.49
CA TYR A 75 -18.91 2.41 29.71
C TYR A 75 -19.25 0.95 29.40
N SER A 76 -20.35 0.45 29.97
CA SER A 76 -20.85 -0.89 29.65
C SER A 76 -21.55 -0.88 28.30
N PHE A 77 -20.99 -1.59 27.32
CA PHE A 77 -21.61 -1.84 26.02
C PHE A 77 -22.46 -3.12 26.00
N LYS A 78 -22.66 -3.80 27.15
CA LYS A 78 -23.42 -5.07 27.23
C LYS A 78 -24.94 -4.87 27.31
N THR A 79 -25.42 -3.68 27.01
CA THR A 79 -26.84 -3.31 27.01
C THR A 79 -27.19 -2.68 25.68
N SER A 80 -28.40 -2.93 25.21
CA SER A 80 -28.96 -2.23 24.05
C SER A 80 -29.47 -0.85 24.49
N PRO A 81 -29.24 0.24 23.73
CA PRO A 81 -28.67 0.29 22.37
C PRO A 81 -27.14 0.53 22.32
N GLN A 82 -26.44 0.52 23.47
CA GLN A 82 -25.00 0.85 23.50
C GLN A 82 -24.16 -0.13 22.68
N TYR A 83 -24.49 -1.43 22.73
CA TYR A 83 -23.78 -2.46 21.96
C TYR A 83 -23.79 -2.13 20.46
N GLU A 84 -24.97 -1.81 19.92
CA GLU A 84 -25.21 -1.57 18.51
C GLU A 84 -24.48 -0.30 18.04
N PHE A 85 -24.50 0.76 18.85
CA PHE A 85 -23.74 1.98 18.55
C PHE A 85 -22.23 1.73 18.57
N THR A 86 -21.71 1.02 19.58
CA THR A 86 -20.28 0.69 19.64
C THR A 86 -19.85 -0.22 18.49
N TYR A 87 -20.70 -1.19 18.11
CA TYR A 87 -20.46 -2.08 16.98
C TYR A 87 -20.34 -1.28 15.68
N LEU A 88 -21.35 -0.45 15.38
CA LEU A 88 -21.37 0.38 14.17
C LEU A 88 -20.16 1.34 14.15
N TYR A 89 -19.84 1.95 15.29
CA TYR A 89 -18.67 2.81 15.42
C TYR A 89 -17.37 2.08 15.08
N GLN A 90 -17.14 0.87 15.61
CA GLN A 90 -15.94 0.10 15.32
C GLN A 90 -15.81 -0.24 13.83
N VAL A 91 -16.92 -0.66 13.21
CA VAL A 91 -16.95 -0.99 11.78
C VAL A 91 -16.62 0.26 10.95
N LEU A 92 -17.25 1.40 11.22
CA LEU A 92 -16.98 2.63 10.48
C LEU A 92 -15.54 3.13 10.70
N ALA A 93 -15.06 3.07 11.95
CA ALA A 93 -13.71 3.52 12.31
C ALA A 93 -12.63 2.69 11.60
N ILE A 94 -12.74 1.35 11.59
CA ILE A 94 -11.72 0.51 10.95
C ILE A 94 -11.71 0.70 9.42
N HIS A 95 -12.88 0.85 8.80
CA HIS A 95 -12.96 1.11 7.36
C HIS A 95 -12.37 2.48 7.01
N PHE A 96 -12.62 3.50 7.83
CA PHE A 96 -12.03 4.81 7.63
C PHE A 96 -10.50 4.75 7.73
N ILE A 97 -9.96 4.10 8.76
CA ILE A 97 -8.51 3.92 8.93
C ILE A 97 -7.90 3.18 7.74
N ALA A 98 -8.54 2.09 7.29
CA ALA A 98 -8.07 1.31 6.15
C ALA A 98 -8.05 2.14 4.86
N VAL A 99 -9.10 2.92 4.59
CA VAL A 99 -9.14 3.82 3.43
C VAL A 99 -8.03 4.87 3.51
N VAL A 100 -7.77 5.44 4.68
CA VAL A 100 -6.68 6.41 4.86
C VAL A 100 -5.33 5.77 4.54
N ASN A 101 -5.04 4.58 5.08
CA ASN A 101 -3.80 3.86 4.79
C ASN A 101 -3.67 3.54 3.29
N LEU A 102 -4.70 2.98 2.67
CA LEU A 102 -4.71 2.70 1.22
C LEU A 102 -4.43 3.94 0.37
N ASN A 103 -4.93 5.11 0.76
CA ASN A 103 -4.66 6.36 0.05
C ASN A 103 -3.21 6.82 0.22
N ILE A 104 -2.62 6.65 1.41
CA ILE A 104 -1.22 6.97 1.67
C ILE A 104 -0.31 6.04 0.86
N ASP A 105 -0.56 4.74 0.91
CA ASP A 105 0.17 3.72 0.16
C ASP A 105 0.08 3.99 -1.35
N SER A 106 -1.13 4.28 -1.84
CA SER A 106 -1.39 4.63 -3.24
C SER A 106 -0.66 5.91 -3.66
N LEU A 107 -0.57 6.91 -2.79
CA LEU A 107 0.12 8.16 -3.07
C LEU A 107 1.63 7.92 -3.20
N ILE A 108 2.23 7.13 -2.29
CA ILE A 108 3.65 6.77 -2.36
C ILE A 108 3.94 6.00 -3.65
N ALA A 109 3.12 5.00 -3.97
CA ALA A 109 3.22 4.26 -5.23
C ALA A 109 3.11 5.18 -6.45
N ALA A 110 2.19 6.16 -6.43
CA ALA A 110 2.02 7.12 -7.52
C ALA A 110 3.23 8.03 -7.71
N LEU A 111 3.82 8.53 -6.62
CA LEU A 111 5.02 9.36 -6.67
C LEU A 111 6.20 8.60 -7.28
N ASN A 112 6.41 7.35 -6.85
CA ASN A 112 7.44 6.47 -7.40
C ASN A 112 7.23 6.15 -8.88
N MET A 113 6.01 5.78 -9.24
CA MET A 113 5.59 5.58 -10.63
C MET A 113 5.83 6.83 -11.49
N PHE A 114 5.57 8.01 -10.93
CA PHE A 114 5.77 9.27 -11.64
C PHE A 114 7.24 9.56 -11.90
N VAL A 115 8.13 9.33 -10.91
CA VAL A 115 9.59 9.41 -11.12
C VAL A 115 10.01 8.50 -12.28
N ALA A 116 9.56 7.25 -12.28
CA ALA A 116 9.89 6.29 -13.34
C ALA A 116 9.39 6.75 -14.73
N ALA A 117 8.16 7.26 -14.80
CA ALA A 117 7.59 7.80 -16.04
C ALA A 117 8.37 9.02 -16.56
N GLN A 118 8.86 9.89 -15.68
CA GLN A 118 9.66 11.04 -16.09
C GLN A 118 11.04 10.66 -16.63
N PHE A 119 11.66 9.61 -16.09
CA PHE A 119 12.88 9.06 -16.67
C PHE A 119 12.64 8.49 -18.06
N GLN A 120 11.50 7.83 -18.29
CA GLN A 120 11.12 7.35 -19.62
C GLN A 120 10.93 8.50 -20.62
N ILE A 121 10.26 9.59 -20.23
CA ILE A 121 10.14 10.81 -21.05
C ILE A 121 11.53 11.37 -21.37
N LEU A 122 12.39 11.49 -20.37
CA LEU A 122 13.74 12.01 -20.55
C LEU A 122 14.53 11.18 -21.54
N CYS A 123 14.44 9.86 -21.47
CA CYS A 123 15.16 8.96 -22.38
C CYS A 123 14.60 9.01 -23.80
N ASP A 124 13.28 9.15 -23.96
CA ASP A 124 12.67 9.43 -25.26
C ASP A 124 13.14 10.78 -25.86
N ASP A 125 13.16 11.85 -25.06
CA ASP A 125 13.68 13.16 -25.47
C ASP A 125 15.18 13.08 -25.86
N LEU A 126 15.97 12.24 -25.17
CA LEU A 126 17.39 12.00 -25.46
C LEU A 126 17.59 11.19 -26.75
N ARG A 127 16.80 10.14 -26.99
CA ARG A 127 16.85 9.34 -28.23
C ARG A 127 16.47 10.17 -29.46
N ASN A 128 15.52 11.09 -29.28
CA ASN A 128 15.03 11.99 -30.33
C ASN A 128 15.84 13.28 -30.49
N LEU A 129 17.04 13.39 -29.88
CA LEU A 129 17.90 14.58 -29.98
C LEU A 129 18.33 14.89 -31.41
N HIS A 130 18.52 13.85 -32.24
CA HIS A 130 19.11 13.95 -33.58
C HIS A 130 18.12 13.56 -34.69
N GLN A 131 16.91 14.12 -34.66
CA GLN A 131 15.99 14.02 -35.80
C GLN A 131 16.62 14.69 -37.03
N ALA A 132 16.48 14.05 -38.20
CA ALA A 132 17.31 14.23 -39.40
C ALA A 132 17.33 15.64 -40.06
N ASP A 133 16.59 16.62 -39.53
CA ASP A 133 16.47 17.99 -40.08
C ASP A 133 16.82 19.11 -39.07
N VAL A 134 17.43 18.76 -37.93
CA VAL A 134 17.62 19.71 -36.81
C VAL A 134 19.01 20.36 -36.83
N SER A 135 19.07 21.70 -36.86
CA SER A 135 20.32 22.46 -36.78
C SER A 135 21.13 22.14 -35.51
N SER A 136 22.46 22.22 -35.58
CA SER A 136 23.36 21.97 -34.42
C SER A 136 23.08 22.88 -33.21
N ILE A 137 22.55 24.08 -33.44
CA ILE A 137 22.12 25.03 -32.41
C ILE A 137 20.89 24.50 -31.65
N ASP A 138 19.95 23.89 -32.36
CA ASP A 138 18.72 23.34 -31.77
C ASP A 138 19.00 22.04 -30.99
N VAL A 139 19.94 21.20 -31.46
CA VAL A 139 20.43 20.03 -30.69
C VAL A 139 21.02 20.46 -29.35
N LYS A 140 21.87 21.49 -29.32
CA LYS A 140 22.47 22.01 -28.08
C LYS A 140 21.41 22.55 -27.11
N LYS A 141 20.36 23.20 -27.64
CA LYS A 141 19.24 23.71 -26.84
C LYS A 141 18.40 22.58 -26.25
N LYS A 142 18.07 21.56 -27.06
CA LYS A 142 17.36 20.35 -26.60
C LYS A 142 18.14 19.61 -25.52
N LEU A 143 19.44 19.38 -25.73
CA LEU A 143 20.30 18.74 -24.73
C LEU A 143 20.34 19.53 -23.41
N LYS A 144 20.43 20.86 -23.47
CA LYS A 144 20.35 21.71 -22.26
C LYS A 144 19.00 21.55 -21.54
N SER A 145 17.90 21.41 -22.29
CA SER A 145 16.57 21.14 -21.72
C SER A 145 16.52 19.77 -21.04
N CYS A 146 17.07 18.71 -21.67
CA CYS A 146 17.13 17.36 -21.08
C CYS A 146 17.95 17.36 -19.78
N ILE A 147 19.10 18.04 -19.74
CA ILE A 147 19.91 18.18 -18.51
C ILE A 147 19.12 18.90 -17.41
N ASN A 148 18.39 19.95 -17.76
CA ASN A 148 17.55 20.66 -16.80
C ASN A 148 16.40 19.77 -16.28
N HIS A 149 15.73 19.04 -17.18
CA HIS A 149 14.66 18.11 -16.81
C HIS A 149 15.18 16.99 -15.89
N HIS A 150 16.30 16.37 -16.23
CA HIS A 150 16.96 15.37 -15.38
C HIS A 150 17.23 15.89 -13.96
N ARG A 151 17.75 17.13 -13.85
CA ARG A 151 18.01 17.76 -12.55
C ARG A 151 16.73 17.98 -11.75
N GLU A 152 15.63 18.39 -12.40
CA GLU A 152 14.35 18.57 -11.72
C GLU A 152 13.70 17.24 -11.34
N ILE A 153 13.89 16.16 -12.12
CA ILE A 153 13.47 14.80 -11.75
C ILE A 153 14.18 14.34 -10.48
N LEU A 154 15.50 14.52 -10.39
CA LEU A 154 16.27 14.15 -9.20
C LEU A 154 15.80 14.93 -7.96
N LYS A 155 15.61 16.25 -8.09
CA LYS A 155 15.04 17.05 -6.99
C LYS A 155 13.65 16.56 -6.60
N PHE A 156 12.80 16.22 -7.57
CA PHE A 156 11.47 15.69 -7.27
C PHE A 156 11.55 14.36 -6.52
N ALA A 157 12.43 13.45 -6.95
CA ALA A 157 12.66 12.16 -6.30
C ALA A 157 13.18 12.35 -4.86
N ASP A 158 14.12 13.27 -4.63
CA ASP A 158 14.63 13.59 -3.29
C ASP A 158 13.53 14.10 -2.36
N HIS A 159 12.70 15.05 -2.82
CA HIS A 159 11.58 15.55 -2.03
C HIS A 159 10.50 14.48 -1.79
N ALA A 160 10.24 13.61 -2.77
CA ALA A 160 9.32 12.49 -2.61
C ALA A 160 9.84 11.51 -1.56
N ASN A 161 11.13 11.16 -1.64
CA ASN A 161 11.80 10.31 -0.66
C ASN A 161 11.75 10.93 0.74
N GLU A 162 12.07 12.21 0.89
CA GLU A 162 11.95 12.90 2.19
C GLU A 162 10.52 12.85 2.74
N PHE A 163 9.50 12.99 1.88
CA PHE A 163 8.10 12.94 2.28
C PHE A 163 7.70 11.57 2.86
N TYR A 164 8.07 10.47 2.20
CA TYR A 164 7.63 9.13 2.61
C TYR A 164 8.66 8.34 3.42
N ASN A 165 9.92 8.77 3.55
CA ASN A 165 10.97 8.01 4.23
C ASN A 165 10.58 7.64 5.68
N TRP A 166 10.12 8.61 6.46
CA TRP A 166 9.66 8.35 7.83
C TRP A 166 8.41 7.44 7.86
N LEU A 167 7.48 7.62 6.91
CA LEU A 167 6.27 6.79 6.80
C LEU A 167 6.64 5.33 6.53
N LEU A 168 7.55 5.09 5.59
CA LEU A 168 8.06 3.76 5.29
C LEU A 168 8.74 3.14 6.51
N LEU A 169 9.61 3.88 7.19
CA LEU A 169 10.29 3.37 8.38
C LEU A 169 9.29 2.86 9.44
N VAL A 170 8.25 3.65 9.72
CA VAL A 170 7.18 3.25 10.65
C VAL A 170 6.41 2.03 10.12
N GLN A 171 6.08 2.00 8.83
CA GLN A 171 5.36 0.89 8.20
C GLN A 171 6.14 -0.42 8.27
N PHE A 172 7.44 -0.41 7.95
CA PHE A 172 8.28 -1.61 8.03
C PHE A 172 8.46 -2.08 9.48
N PHE A 173 8.62 -1.16 10.43
CA PHE A 173 8.76 -1.49 11.85
C PHE A 173 7.48 -2.10 12.43
N VAL A 174 6.34 -1.41 12.25
CA VAL A 174 5.04 -1.86 12.75
C VAL A 174 4.58 -3.13 12.03
N GLY A 175 4.81 -3.22 10.71
CA GLY A 175 4.50 -4.39 9.91
C GLY A 175 5.30 -5.61 10.34
N GLY A 176 6.62 -5.46 10.54
CA GLY A 176 7.49 -6.54 11.03
C GLY A 176 7.08 -7.02 12.42
N PHE A 177 6.81 -6.10 13.35
CA PHE A 177 6.34 -6.43 14.69
C PHE A 177 4.96 -7.14 14.65
N SER A 178 4.04 -6.64 13.83
CA SER A 178 2.70 -7.20 13.67
C SER A 178 2.72 -8.61 13.07
N ILE A 179 3.55 -8.84 12.05
CA ILE A 179 3.76 -10.18 11.48
C ILE A 179 4.35 -11.11 12.53
N GLY A 180 5.36 -10.67 13.30
CA GLY A 180 5.94 -11.45 14.38
C GLY A 180 4.92 -11.87 15.43
N LEU A 181 4.06 -10.95 15.87
CA LEU A 181 2.97 -11.26 16.79
C LEU A 181 1.94 -12.21 16.17
N ALA A 182 1.55 -11.99 14.91
CA ALA A 182 0.60 -12.87 14.22
C ALA A 182 1.14 -14.30 14.08
N MET A 183 2.42 -14.46 13.72
CA MET A 183 3.10 -15.76 13.65
C MET A 183 3.20 -16.44 15.03
N PHE A 184 3.50 -15.67 16.08
CA PHE A 184 3.52 -16.18 17.44
C PHE A 184 2.14 -16.71 17.87
N GLN A 185 1.07 -15.94 17.62
CA GLN A 185 -0.31 -16.36 17.90
C GLN A 185 -0.69 -17.62 17.13
N LEU A 186 -0.33 -17.71 15.84
CA LEU A 186 -0.56 -18.91 15.03
C LEU A 186 0.17 -20.14 15.61
N THR A 187 1.40 -19.96 16.11
CA THR A 187 2.19 -21.05 16.69
C THR A 187 1.63 -21.52 18.03
N VAL A 188 1.18 -20.59 18.89
CA VAL A 188 0.53 -20.91 20.17
C VAL A 188 -0.80 -21.62 19.95
N VAL A 189 -1.60 -21.19 18.97
CA VAL A 189 -2.85 -21.86 18.58
C VAL A 189 -2.55 -23.28 18.07
N SER A 190 -1.51 -23.46 17.24
CA SER A 190 -1.10 -24.77 16.73
C SER A 190 -0.58 -25.72 17.83
N LEU A 191 0.20 -25.20 18.78
CA LEU A 191 0.67 -25.96 19.95
C LEU A 191 -0.48 -26.35 20.89
N ALA A 192 -1.44 -25.46 21.12
CA ALA A 192 -2.64 -25.76 21.90
C ALA A 192 -3.48 -26.87 21.25
N VAL A 193 -3.60 -26.86 19.91
CA VAL A 193 -4.24 -27.96 19.15
C VAL A 193 -3.46 -29.27 19.30
N HIS A 194 -2.13 -29.24 19.16
CA HIS A 194 -1.30 -30.45 19.33
C HIS A 194 -1.40 -31.04 20.74
N PHE A 195 -1.34 -30.21 21.79
CA PHE A 195 -1.51 -30.66 23.17
C PHE A 195 -2.93 -31.20 23.45
N ALA A 196 -3.96 -30.61 22.85
CA ALA A 196 -5.34 -31.10 22.95
C ALA A 196 -5.57 -32.44 22.22
N VAL A 197 -4.78 -32.74 21.18
CA VAL A 197 -4.84 -34.02 20.44
C VAL A 197 -4.06 -35.13 21.16
N ILE A 198 -2.94 -34.80 21.82
CA ILE A 198 -2.08 -35.79 22.50
C ILE A 198 -2.60 -36.14 23.90
N LEU A 199 -3.22 -35.20 24.62
CA LEU A 199 -3.85 -35.42 25.93
C LEU A 199 -5.36 -35.19 25.79
N PRO A 200 -6.21 -36.23 25.74
CA PRO A 200 -7.65 -36.07 25.77
C PRO A 200 -8.09 -35.78 27.22
N LEU A 201 -7.60 -34.68 27.80
CA LEU A 201 -8.25 -34.13 28.97
C LEU A 201 -9.55 -33.49 28.49
N ASN A 202 -10.68 -33.97 29.04
CA ASN A 202 -12.00 -33.37 28.91
C ASN A 202 -12.04 -31.98 29.57
N CYS A 203 -11.23 -31.04 29.09
CA CYS A 203 -11.25 -29.64 29.47
C CYS A 203 -12.29 -28.94 28.59
N PRO A 204 -13.41 -28.45 29.16
CA PRO A 204 -14.44 -27.71 28.39
C PRO A 204 -13.92 -26.40 27.79
N PHE A 205 -12.72 -25.98 28.21
CA PHE A 205 -12.13 -24.68 27.92
C PHE A 205 -11.28 -24.64 26.63
N MET A 206 -10.97 -25.80 26.02
CA MET A 206 -10.00 -25.85 24.92
C MET A 206 -10.49 -26.66 23.70
N LYS A 207 -11.70 -26.32 23.20
CA LYS A 207 -12.09 -26.68 21.82
C LYS A 207 -11.38 -25.72 20.85
N VAL A 208 -10.11 -25.96 20.56
CA VAL A 208 -9.44 -25.26 19.45
C VAL A 208 -9.74 -26.05 18.19
N VAL A 209 -10.71 -25.56 17.41
CA VAL A 209 -11.06 -26.14 16.11
C VAL A 209 -9.89 -25.87 15.16
N PRO A 210 -9.19 -26.89 14.63
CA PRO A 210 -8.28 -26.66 13.51
C PRO A 210 -9.10 -26.01 12.40
N LEU A 211 -8.61 -24.94 11.78
CA LEU A 211 -9.35 -24.11 10.80
C LEU A 211 -10.40 -23.12 11.38
N SER A 212 -10.22 -22.60 12.60
CA SER A 212 -11.13 -21.59 13.17
C SER A 212 -11.13 -20.25 12.40
N SER A 213 -12.20 -19.45 12.56
CA SER A 213 -12.29 -18.08 12.02
C SER A 213 -11.13 -17.19 12.45
N GLU A 214 -10.62 -17.40 13.67
CA GLU A 214 -9.44 -16.72 14.19
C GLU A 214 -8.17 -17.03 13.40
N PHE A 215 -7.94 -18.31 13.03
CA PHE A 215 -6.78 -18.70 12.21
C PHE A 215 -6.79 -17.99 10.87
N TYR A 216 -7.94 -18.00 10.19
CA TYR A 216 -8.10 -17.30 8.92
C TYR A 216 -7.92 -15.78 9.05
N SER A 217 -8.37 -15.18 10.16
CA SER A 217 -8.15 -13.77 10.45
C SER A 217 -6.66 -13.43 10.59
N HIS A 218 -5.88 -14.25 11.31
CA HIS A 218 -4.45 -14.00 11.51
C HIS A 218 -3.64 -14.22 10.22
N VAL A 219 -3.97 -15.26 9.45
CA VAL A 219 -3.33 -15.51 8.15
C VAL A 219 -3.65 -14.40 7.16
N SER A 220 -4.92 -13.99 7.05
CA SER A 220 -5.31 -12.88 6.16
C SER A 220 -4.68 -11.55 6.58
N TYR A 221 -4.58 -11.27 7.88
CA TYR A 221 -3.88 -10.09 8.40
C TYR A 221 -2.39 -10.08 8.05
N ALA A 222 -1.68 -11.19 8.28
CA ALA A 222 -0.26 -11.31 7.95
C ALA A 222 0.00 -11.18 6.44
N ASN A 223 -0.86 -11.78 5.61
CA ASN A 223 -0.78 -11.64 4.16
C ASN A 223 -1.04 -10.19 3.71
N ALA A 224 -2.02 -9.51 4.31
CA ALA A 224 -2.29 -8.10 3.98
C ALA A 224 -1.07 -7.22 4.23
N ILE A 225 -0.45 -7.31 5.41
CA ILE A 225 0.77 -6.55 5.74
C ILE A 225 1.91 -6.91 4.79
N LEU A 226 2.09 -8.20 4.48
CA LEU A 226 3.15 -8.64 3.57
C LEU A 226 2.98 -8.04 2.17
N VAL A 227 1.75 -8.00 1.67
CA VAL A 227 1.42 -7.42 0.37
C VAL A 227 1.65 -5.90 0.38
N GLU A 228 1.25 -5.19 1.44
CA GLU A 228 1.53 -3.75 1.61
C GLU A 228 3.05 -3.49 1.56
N VAL A 229 3.85 -4.25 2.32
CA VAL A 229 5.30 -4.13 2.34
C VAL A 229 5.93 -4.46 0.98
N PHE A 230 5.51 -5.56 0.36
CA PHE A 230 6.01 -5.98 -0.94
C PHE A 230 5.73 -4.93 -2.02
N MET A 231 4.57 -4.27 -1.97
CA MET A 231 4.20 -3.22 -2.91
C MET A 231 5.24 -2.09 -2.93
N TYR A 232 5.73 -1.66 -1.78
CA TYR A 232 6.76 -0.63 -1.68
C TYR A 232 8.08 -1.06 -2.34
N CYS A 233 8.51 -2.29 -2.08
CA CYS A 233 9.71 -2.85 -2.68
C CYS A 233 9.57 -2.99 -4.20
N TRP A 234 8.39 -3.42 -4.68
CA TRP A 234 8.10 -3.58 -6.09
C TRP A 234 8.18 -2.25 -6.85
N PHE A 235 7.54 -1.19 -6.36
CA PHE A 235 7.61 0.13 -7.00
C PHE A 235 9.01 0.75 -6.92
N GLY A 236 9.76 0.51 -5.85
CA GLY A 236 11.16 0.91 -5.76
C GLY A 236 12.03 0.23 -6.82
N HIS A 237 11.86 -1.08 -6.99
CA HIS A 237 12.58 -1.85 -8.00
C HIS A 237 12.20 -1.47 -9.43
N ASP A 238 10.92 -1.19 -9.71
CA ASP A 238 10.46 -0.74 -11.02
C ASP A 238 11.13 0.57 -11.46
N ILE A 239 11.36 1.51 -10.53
CA ILE A 239 12.15 2.72 -10.80
C ILE A 239 13.57 2.36 -11.21
N GLU A 240 14.25 1.52 -10.41
CA GLU A 240 15.64 1.14 -10.65
C GLU A 240 15.81 0.46 -12.02
N LEU A 241 14.91 -0.46 -12.36
CA LEU A 241 14.88 -1.12 -13.67
C LEU A 241 14.71 -0.12 -14.81
N LYS A 242 13.74 0.80 -14.70
CA LYS A 242 13.46 1.77 -15.75
C LYS A 242 14.59 2.79 -15.90
N VAL A 243 15.25 3.19 -14.82
CA VAL A 243 16.44 4.05 -14.89
C VAL A 243 17.58 3.31 -15.58
N ASN A 244 17.86 2.06 -15.20
CA ASN A 244 18.98 1.29 -15.76
C ASN A 244 18.76 0.90 -17.23
N ILE A 245 17.59 0.37 -17.59
CA ILE A 245 17.29 -0.03 -18.97
C ILE A 245 17.38 1.17 -19.91
N SER A 246 16.88 2.32 -19.48
CA SER A 246 16.89 3.52 -20.32
C SER A 246 18.28 4.17 -20.49
N ILE A 247 19.31 3.68 -19.78
CA ILE A 247 20.73 4.06 -19.97
C ILE A 247 21.42 3.13 -20.98
N PHE A 248 20.96 1.88 -21.12
CA PHE A 248 21.63 0.85 -21.93
C PHE A 248 21.01 0.59 -23.31
N GLU A 249 19.84 1.15 -23.61
CA GLU A 249 19.20 1.16 -24.93
C GLU A 249 19.20 2.55 -25.57
#